data_AF-A0A251XIW0-F1
#
_entry.id   AF-A0A251XIW0-F1
#
_cell.length_a   1.000
_cell.length_b   1.000
_cell.length_c   1.000
_cell.angle_alpha   90.00
_cell.angle_beta   90.00
_cell.angle_gamma   90.00
#
_symmetry.space_group_name_H-M   'P 1'
#
loop_
_entity.id
_entity.type
_entity.pdbx_description
1 polymer ?
#
loop_
_entity_poly.entity_id
_entity_poly.type
_entity_poly.pdbx_seq_one_letter_code
_entity_poly.pdbx_strand_id
1 'polypeptide(L)'
;MVAQLPVSRLTAIPGGYRLSQEIAVPGDRFYVRLRGTDGKRQQPGFLGAAIDPAGPAIDVLGDADPWEDLWFYTSPLYAELS
;
A
#
# COMPACT_ATOMS: atom_id res chain seq x y z
N MET A 1 11.98 -1.79 -12.07
CA MET A 1 11.68 -0.47 -11.47
C MET A 1 10.57 -0.67 -10.45
N VAL A 2 10.68 -0.08 -9.26
CA VAL A 2 9.61 -0.11 -8.24
C VAL A 2 9.04 1.29 -8.13
N ALA A 3 7.72 1.40 -8.20
CA ALA A 3 7.00 2.65 -7.97
C ALA A 3 6.06 2.47 -6.77
N GLN A 4 5.89 3.54 -6.01
CA GLN A 4 4.93 3.63 -4.93
C GLN A 4 4.10 4.87 -5.21
N LEU A 5 2.79 4.77 -4.99
CA LEU A 5 1.83 5.82 -5.35
C LEU A 5 0.85 6.00 -4.20
N PRO A 6 0.45 7.24 -3.86
CA PRO A 6 -0.67 7.45 -2.97
C PRO A 6 -1.96 6.96 -3.63
N VAL A 7 -2.94 6.56 -2.82
CA VAL A 7 -4.26 6.18 -3.33
C VAL A 7 -4.95 7.42 -3.90
N SER A 8 -5.25 7.40 -5.20
CA SER A 8 -5.87 8.54 -5.89
C SER A 8 -7.38 8.60 -5.69
N ARG A 9 -8.07 7.46 -5.66
CA ARG A 9 -9.52 7.41 -5.42
C ARG A 9 -9.90 6.21 -4.55
N LEU A 10 -10.57 6.51 -3.44
CA LEU A 10 -11.21 5.53 -2.57
C LEU A 10 -12.69 5.86 -2.47
N THR A 11 -13.56 4.86 -2.63
CA THR A 11 -15.01 5.03 -2.55
C THR A 11 -15.59 3.97 -1.62
N ALA A 12 -16.35 4.39 -0.62
CA ALA A 12 -17.09 3.46 0.23
C ALA A 12 -18.15 2.72 -0.59
N ILE A 13 -18.24 1.41 -0.40
CA ILE A 13 -19.27 0.55 -0.96
C ILE A 13 -19.91 -0.26 0.19
N PRO A 14 -21.12 -0.83 0.03
CA PRO A 14 -21.67 -1.70 1.05
C PRO A 14 -20.69 -2.83 1.41
N GLY A 15 -20.31 -2.91 2.68
CA GLY A 15 -19.37 -3.92 3.18
C GLY A 15 -17.88 -3.66 2.87
N GLY A 16 -17.48 -2.50 2.34
CA GLY A 16 -16.05 -2.23 2.13
C GLY A 16 -15.73 -0.96 1.35
N TYR A 17 -14.60 -1.00 0.65
CA TYR A 17 -14.11 0.11 -0.16
C TYR A 17 -13.70 -0.36 -1.55
N ARG A 18 -13.90 0.52 -2.54
CA ARG A 18 -13.33 0.40 -3.88
C ARG A 18 -12.18 1.38 -4.03
N LEU A 19 -11.01 0.86 -4.36
CA LEU A 19 -9.84 1.65 -4.74
C LEU A 19 -9.74 1.68 -6.27
N SER A 20 -9.46 2.85 -6.84
CA SER A 20 -9.20 3.02 -8.27
C SER A 20 -7.94 3.85 -8.45
N GLN A 21 -7.03 3.33 -9.27
CA GLN A 21 -5.71 3.92 -9.49
C GLN A 21 -5.33 3.75 -10.95
N GLU A 22 -5.00 4.86 -11.61
CA GLU A 22 -4.25 4.83 -12.85
C GLU A 22 -2.76 4.71 -12.53
N ILE A 23 -2.09 3.81 -13.24
CA ILE A 23 -0.67 3.51 -13.03
C ILE A 23 0.07 3.63 -14.36
N ALA A 24 1.14 4.42 -14.38
CA ALA A 24 2.13 4.36 -15.45
C ALA A 24 3.07 3.19 -15.17
N VAL A 25 3.18 2.26 -16.12
CA VAL A 25 3.95 1.02 -15.93
C VAL A 25 5.27 1.08 -16.70
N PRO A 26 6.36 0.54 -16.14
CA PRO A 26 7.68 0.58 -16.76
C PRO A 26 7.83 -0.33 -17.99
N GLY A 27 6.83 -1.18 -18.27
CA GLY A 27 6.82 -2.12 -19.38
C GLY A 27 5.59 -3.01 -19.33
N ASP A 28 5.52 -3.92 -20.29
CA ASP A 28 4.29 -4.67 -20.57
C ASP A 28 3.98 -5.73 -19.52
N ARG A 29 4.93 -6.11 -18.65
CA ARG A 29 4.74 -7.12 -17.60
C ARG A 29 5.12 -6.55 -16.24
N PHE A 30 4.19 -6.58 -15.28
CA PHE A 30 4.41 -6.02 -13.94
C PHE A 30 3.51 -6.71 -12.91
N TYR A 31 3.69 -6.36 -11.63
CA TYR A 31 2.74 -6.73 -10.59
C TYR A 31 2.37 -5.50 -9.76
N VAL A 32 1.17 -5.54 -9.19
CA VAL A 32 0.68 -4.53 -8.24
C VAL A 32 0.38 -5.21 -6.92
N ARG A 33 0.65 -4.50 -5.83
CA ARG A 33 0.28 -4.93 -4.48
C ARG A 33 -0.30 -3.74 -3.73
N LEU A 34 -1.48 -3.91 -3.16
CA LEU A 34 -2.03 -2.94 -2.22
C LEU A 34 -1.50 -3.26 -0.84
N ARG A 35 -1.02 -2.22 -0.15
CA ARG A 35 -0.61 -2.26 1.25
C ARG A 35 -1.36 -1.19 2.03
N GLY A 36 -1.57 -1.43 3.30
CA GLY A 36 -2.14 -0.43 4.20
C GLY A 36 -1.83 -0.73 5.67
N THR A 37 -2.19 0.22 6.51
CA THR A 37 -2.05 0.19 7.97
C THR A 37 -3.32 0.76 8.60
N ASP A 38 -3.60 0.38 9.84
CA ASP A 38 -4.63 1.03 10.67
C ASP A 38 -4.30 2.48 11.06
N GLY A 39 -3.06 2.93 10.80
CA GLY A 39 -2.60 4.29 11.00
C GLY A 39 -2.12 4.61 12.42
N LYS A 40 -2.07 3.64 13.35
CA LYS A 40 -1.55 3.89 14.70
C LYS A 40 -0.03 4.03 14.72
N ARG A 41 0.65 3.27 13.86
CA ARG A 41 2.09 3.34 13.63
C ARG A 41 2.39 3.59 12.17
N GLN A 42 2.99 4.75 11.89
CA GLN A 42 3.29 5.19 10.53
C GLN A 42 4.71 5.71 10.41
N GLN A 43 5.26 5.58 9.21
CA GLN A 43 6.56 6.13 8.84
C GLN A 43 6.51 6.54 7.36
N PRO A 44 7.43 7.40 6.90
CA PRO A 44 7.63 7.60 5.48
C PRO A 44 7.83 6.25 4.77
N GLY A 45 7.08 6.04 3.67
CA GLY A 45 7.19 4.80 2.90
C GLY A 45 8.57 4.63 2.26
N PHE A 46 8.84 3.45 1.69
CA PHE A 46 10.16 3.07 1.16
C PHE A 46 10.78 4.09 0.19
N LEU A 47 9.98 4.77 -0.63
CA LEU A 47 10.45 5.81 -1.57
C LEU A 47 10.40 7.25 -1.01
N GLY A 48 10.19 7.41 0.30
CA GLY A 48 10.19 8.69 1.02
C GLY A 48 8.82 9.32 1.24
N ALA A 49 8.78 10.31 2.14
CA ALA A 49 7.56 10.97 2.61
C ALA A 49 6.81 11.76 1.53
N ALA A 50 7.53 12.23 0.49
CA ALA A 50 6.91 12.92 -0.64
C ALA A 50 6.00 11.99 -1.47
N ILE A 51 6.24 10.67 -1.42
CA ILE A 51 5.47 9.66 -2.14
C ILE A 51 4.42 9.01 -1.24
N ASP A 52 4.82 8.69 -0.01
CA ASP A 52 3.94 8.14 1.02
C ASP A 52 4.40 8.66 2.39
N PRO A 53 3.76 9.71 2.92
CA PRO A 53 4.12 10.26 4.23
C PRO A 53 3.67 9.37 5.40
N ALA A 54 2.83 8.36 5.12
CA ALA A 54 1.96 7.69 6.08
C ALA A 54 1.96 6.15 5.89
N GLY A 55 3.11 5.60 5.50
CA GLY A 55 3.27 4.18 5.21
C GLY A 55 3.36 3.32 6.48
N PRO A 56 3.18 1.98 6.37
CA PRO A 56 3.29 1.08 7.51
C PRO A 56 4.71 1.12 8.14
N ALA A 57 4.77 1.23 9.47
CA ALA A 57 6.02 1.38 10.22
C ALA A 57 6.47 0.10 10.90
N ILE A 58 7.67 -0.39 10.54
CA ILE A 58 8.27 -1.63 11.07
C ILE A 58 8.14 -1.72 12.59
N ASP A 59 7.71 -2.90 13.04
CA ASP A 59 7.55 -3.19 14.46
C ASP A 59 8.86 -2.99 15.22
N VAL A 60 8.75 -2.45 16.42
CA VAL A 60 9.88 -2.39 17.33
C VAL A 60 10.12 -3.78 17.88
N LEU A 61 11.38 -4.23 17.83
CA LEU A 61 11.76 -5.55 18.32
C LEU A 61 11.36 -5.72 19.79
N GLY A 62 10.47 -6.69 20.06
CA GLY A 62 9.97 -6.99 21.40
C GLY A 62 8.77 -6.15 21.86
N ASP A 63 8.25 -5.27 21.00
CA ASP A 63 7.12 -4.36 21.27
C ASP A 63 6.16 -4.31 20.07
N ALA A 64 5.87 -5.48 19.50
CA ALA A 64 4.89 -5.64 18.44
C ALA A 64 3.53 -6.02 19.05
N ASP A 65 2.49 -5.24 18.79
CA ASP A 65 1.12 -5.55 19.20
C ASP A 65 0.30 -6.00 17.98
N PRO A 66 -0.13 -7.27 17.91
CA PRO A 66 -0.85 -7.79 16.74
C PRO A 66 -2.25 -7.18 16.54
N TRP A 67 -2.78 -6.45 17.52
CA TRP A 67 -4.09 -5.79 17.46
C TRP A 67 -3.99 -4.28 17.21
N GLU A 68 -2.89 -3.66 17.64
CA GLU A 68 -2.67 -2.22 17.51
C GLU A 68 -1.71 -1.84 16.38
N ASP A 69 -0.95 -2.80 15.85
CA ASP A 69 0.04 -2.58 14.78
C ASP A 69 -0.42 -3.28 13.49
N LEU A 70 -1.68 -3.09 13.11
CA LEU A 70 -2.27 -3.85 12.00
C LEU A 70 -1.77 -3.34 10.65
N TRP A 71 -1.16 -4.26 9.91
CA TRP A 71 -0.80 -4.06 8.51
C TRP A 71 -1.50 -5.09 7.67
N PHE A 72 -1.81 -4.71 6.43
CA PHE A 72 -2.25 -5.69 5.45
C PHE A 72 -1.54 -5.50 4.14
N TYR A 73 -1.47 -6.62 3.42
CA TYR A 73 -1.00 -6.66 2.07
C TYR A 73 -1.87 -7.61 1.27
N THR A 74 -2.23 -7.21 0.05
CA THR A 74 -2.79 -8.18 -0.90
C THR A 74 -1.71 -9.15 -1.35
N SER A 75 -2.10 -10.32 -1.85
CA SER A 75 -1.20 -11.09 -2.70
C SER A 75 -0.76 -10.25 -3.91
N PRO A 76 0.44 -10.48 -4.49
CA PRO A 76 0.83 -9.84 -5.73
C PRO A 76 -0.17 -10.15 -6.84
N LEU A 77 -0.64 -9.11 -7.54
CA LEU A 77 -1.49 -9.22 -8.73
C LEU A 77 -0.60 -9.01 -9.95
N TYR A 78 -0.29 -10.09 -10.66
CA TYR A 78 0.50 -10.04 -11.89
C TYR A 78 -0.38 -9.60 -13.06
N ALA A 79 0.13 -8.68 -13.88
CA ALA A 79 -0.58 -8.11 -15.02
C ALA A 79 0.34 -8.00 -16.23
N GLU A 80 -0.26 -8.07 -17.40
CA GLU A 80 0.37 -7.82 -18.69
C GLU A 80 -0.48 -6.84 -19.50
N LEU A 81 0.15 -5.87 -20.19
CA LEU A 81 -0.52 -5.03 -21.18
C LEU A 81 -0.52 -5.77 -22.51
N SER A 82 -1.71 -5.90 -23.11
CA SER A 82 -1.93 -6.48 -24.44
C SER A 82 -2.38 -5.41 -25.43
#